data_AF-A0A197SQ62-F1
#
_entry.id   AF-A0A197SQ62-F1
#
_cell.length_a   1.000
_cell.length_b   1.000
_cell.length_c   1.000
_cell.angle_alpha   90.00
_cell.angle_beta   90.00
_cell.angle_gamma   90.00
#
_symmetry.space_group_name_H-M   'P 1'
#
loop_
_entity.id
_entity.type
_entity.pdbx_description
1 polymer ?
#
loop_
_entity_poly.entity_id
_entity_poly.type
_entity_poly.pdbx_seq_one_letter_code
_entity_poly.pdbx_strand_id
1 'polypeptide(L)'
;MPDLIGIGLQSAQDQAQAAGFYNLASHDATGQGRYQVLDRNWKVCFQTPRAGQVPSGAKIEFGAVKTDESCPSTDLNPAGAETGGSLPDFTGKSVQAARRALDTSASITAEDVSGRDRAVLMESHWKICSQTPAAASRWNGQPITFKVVKTAENCP
;
A
#
# COMPACT_ATOMS: atom_id res chain seq x y z
N MET A 1 -22.66 -1.35 -6.80
CA MET A 1 -21.60 -1.23 -5.79
C MET A 1 -22.09 -0.37 -4.64
N PRO A 2 -22.23 -0.92 -3.42
CA PRO A 2 -22.59 -0.14 -2.24
C PRO A 2 -21.49 0.87 -1.86
N ASP A 3 -21.85 1.85 -1.03
CA ASP A 3 -20.88 2.69 -0.32
C ASP A 3 -20.44 1.98 0.96
N LEU A 4 -19.17 1.60 1.00
CA LEU A 4 -18.55 0.77 2.03
C LEU A 4 -17.42 1.53 2.75
N ILE A 5 -17.29 2.84 2.51
CA ILE A 5 -16.32 3.67 3.23
C ILE A 5 -16.78 3.85 4.69
N GLY A 6 -15.83 3.77 5.62
CA GLY A 6 -16.04 4.01 7.05
C GLY A 6 -16.44 2.78 7.86
N ILE A 7 -16.81 1.67 7.22
CA ILE A 7 -17.17 0.42 7.91
C ILE A 7 -15.98 -0.54 8.03
N GLY A 8 -16.12 -1.58 8.85
CA GLY A 8 -15.10 -2.62 9.02
C GLY A 8 -14.86 -3.42 7.73
N LEU A 9 -13.61 -3.82 7.46
CA LEU A 9 -13.22 -4.47 6.20
C LEU A 9 -13.95 -5.79 5.95
N GLN A 10 -14.13 -6.63 6.99
CA GLN A 10 -14.92 -7.86 6.86
C GLN A 10 -16.37 -7.53 6.44
N SER A 11 -17.00 -6.57 7.12
CA SER A 11 -18.37 -6.17 6.80
C SER A 11 -18.49 -5.55 5.41
N ALA A 12 -17.46 -4.85 4.94
CA ALA A 12 -17.39 -4.34 3.57
C ALA A 12 -17.33 -5.47 2.54
N GLN A 13 -16.47 -6.47 2.77
CA GLN A 13 -16.38 -7.64 1.90
C GLN A 13 -17.69 -8.43 1.86
N ASP A 14 -18.31 -8.69 3.03
CA ASP A 14 -19.57 -9.43 3.12
C ASP A 14 -20.70 -8.69 2.36
N GLN A 15 -20.79 -7.36 2.49
CA GLN A 15 -21.78 -6.56 1.76
C GLN A 15 -21.50 -6.49 0.26
N ALA A 16 -20.23 -6.40 -0.14
CA ALA A 16 -19.86 -6.46 -1.55
C ALA A 16 -20.23 -7.82 -2.17
N GLN A 17 -19.97 -8.92 -1.47
CA GLN A 17 -20.35 -10.28 -1.90
C GLN A 17 -21.86 -10.46 -1.98
N ALA A 18 -22.61 -9.98 -0.98
CA ALA A 18 -24.08 -9.98 -1.00
C ALA A 18 -24.65 -9.17 -2.18
N ALA A 19 -23.94 -8.13 -2.62
CA ALA A 19 -24.27 -7.34 -3.81
C ALA A 19 -23.76 -7.95 -5.13
N GLY A 20 -23.16 -9.15 -5.09
CA GLY A 20 -22.71 -9.91 -6.26
C GLY A 20 -21.26 -9.67 -6.70
N PHE A 21 -20.45 -8.97 -5.90
CA PHE A 21 -19.03 -8.73 -6.18
C PHE A 21 -18.15 -9.73 -5.43
N TYR A 22 -17.45 -10.58 -6.18
CA TYR A 22 -16.59 -11.63 -5.60
C TYR A 22 -15.11 -11.42 -5.85
N ASN A 23 -14.74 -10.57 -6.81
CA ASN A 23 -13.35 -10.22 -7.07
C ASN A 23 -12.94 -9.06 -6.16
N LEU A 24 -12.66 -9.38 -4.90
CA LEU A 24 -12.32 -8.42 -3.86
C LEU A 24 -10.82 -8.46 -3.56
N ALA A 25 -10.23 -7.28 -3.38
CA ALA A 25 -8.88 -7.12 -2.88
C ALA A 25 -8.82 -5.94 -1.91
N SER A 26 -7.78 -5.94 -1.08
CA SER A 26 -7.58 -4.89 -0.08
C SER A 26 -6.11 -4.68 0.23
N HIS A 27 -5.80 -3.47 0.67
CA HIS A 27 -4.46 -3.07 1.04
C HIS A 27 -4.45 -2.07 2.20
N ASP A 28 -3.27 -1.91 2.78
CA ASP A 28 -3.02 -0.91 3.82
C ASP A 28 -2.86 0.47 3.19
N ALA A 29 -3.88 1.32 3.36
CA ALA A 29 -3.94 2.65 2.76
C ALA A 29 -2.89 3.63 3.33
N THR A 30 -2.22 3.27 4.43
CA THR A 30 -1.16 4.09 5.05
C THR A 30 0.18 4.01 4.30
N GLY A 31 0.31 3.12 3.31
CA GLY A 31 1.59 2.86 2.65
C GLY A 31 2.59 2.08 3.50
N GLN A 32 2.21 1.59 4.69
CA GLN A 32 3.05 0.72 5.51
C GLN A 32 3.07 -0.74 5.04
N GLY A 33 2.23 -1.09 4.06
CA GLY A 33 2.25 -2.42 3.44
C GLY A 33 1.89 -3.57 4.39
N ARG A 34 1.29 -3.29 5.56
CA ARG A 34 0.99 -4.29 6.57
C ARG A 34 -0.03 -5.32 6.07
N TYR A 35 0.07 -6.54 6.59
CA TYR A 35 -0.87 -7.61 6.24
C TYR A 35 -2.18 -7.50 7.01
N GLN A 36 -3.28 -7.59 6.27
CA GLN A 36 -4.64 -7.67 6.80
C GLN A 36 -4.97 -9.11 7.18
N VAL A 37 -4.26 -9.66 8.18
CA VAL A 37 -4.49 -11.05 8.64
C VAL A 37 -5.86 -11.21 9.28
N LEU A 38 -6.40 -10.12 9.83
CA LEU A 38 -7.64 -10.11 10.57
C LEU A 38 -8.48 -8.90 10.18
N ASP A 39 -9.30 -9.06 9.15
CA ASP A 39 -10.04 -7.98 8.48
C ASP A 39 -10.94 -7.18 9.43
N ARG A 40 -11.48 -7.81 10.47
CA ARG A 40 -12.25 -7.11 11.52
C ARG A 40 -11.45 -6.05 12.30
N ASN A 41 -10.11 -6.07 12.25
CA ASN A 41 -9.25 -5.06 12.86
C ASN A 41 -8.93 -3.90 11.91
N TRP A 42 -9.61 -3.83 10.76
CA TRP A 42 -9.40 -2.82 9.74
C TRP A 42 -10.72 -2.14 9.38
N LYS A 43 -10.64 -0.86 8.99
CA LYS A 43 -11.75 -0.08 8.47
C LYS A 43 -11.42 0.48 7.09
N VAL A 44 -12.41 0.49 6.22
CA VAL A 44 -12.28 0.97 4.85
C VAL A 44 -12.22 2.50 4.84
N CYS A 45 -11.21 3.06 4.19
CA CYS A 45 -11.05 4.49 3.95
C CYS A 45 -11.29 4.86 2.49
N PHE A 46 -10.96 3.95 1.58
CA PHE A 46 -11.10 4.14 0.15
C PHE A 46 -11.69 2.90 -0.48
N GLN A 47 -12.51 3.08 -1.51
CA GLN A 47 -12.97 2.00 -2.37
C GLN A 47 -12.82 2.39 -3.84
N THR A 48 -12.40 1.41 -4.65
CA THR A 48 -12.37 1.54 -6.10
C THR A 48 -13.01 0.30 -6.73
N PRO A 49 -13.97 0.43 -7.64
CA PRO A 49 -14.64 1.66 -8.06
C PRO A 49 -15.46 2.32 -6.94
N ARG A 50 -15.77 3.61 -7.12
CA ARG A 50 -16.69 4.32 -6.22
C ARG A 50 -18.08 3.68 -6.22
N ALA A 51 -18.84 3.95 -5.17
CA ALA A 51 -20.22 3.50 -5.05
C ALA A 51 -21.06 3.92 -6.28
N GLY A 52 -22.05 3.09 -6.64
CA GLY A 52 -22.93 3.32 -7.78
C GLY A 52 -23.03 2.13 -8.73
N GLN A 53 -23.33 2.42 -10.00
CA GLN A 53 -23.46 1.40 -11.05
C GLN A 53 -22.07 0.90 -11.47
N VAL A 54 -21.80 -0.36 -11.12
CA VAL A 54 -20.55 -1.05 -11.43
C VAL A 54 -20.92 -2.46 -11.89
N PRO A 55 -20.34 -2.98 -12.98
CA PRO A 55 -20.55 -4.37 -13.40
C PRO A 55 -20.18 -5.35 -12.30
N SER A 56 -20.99 -6.38 -12.04
CA SER A 56 -20.78 -7.35 -10.96
C SER A 56 -19.44 -8.10 -11.04
N GLY A 57 -18.89 -8.27 -12.24
CA GLY A 57 -17.57 -8.88 -12.46
C GLY A 57 -16.38 -7.94 -12.21
N ALA A 58 -16.60 -6.67 -11.88
CA ALA A 58 -15.52 -5.73 -11.63
C ALA A 58 -14.70 -6.13 -10.40
N LYS A 59 -13.38 -5.91 -10.47
CA LYS A 59 -12.50 -5.99 -9.30
C LYS A 59 -12.80 -4.82 -8.38
N ILE A 60 -13.06 -5.11 -7.11
CA ILE A 60 -13.26 -4.13 -6.06
C ILE A 60 -12.02 -4.11 -5.16
N GLU A 61 -11.50 -2.93 -4.92
CA GLU A 61 -10.27 -2.69 -4.17
C GLU A 61 -10.59 -1.80 -2.96
N PHE A 62 -10.24 -2.28 -1.77
CA PHE A 62 -10.42 -1.55 -0.52
C PHE A 62 -9.09 -1.07 0.05
N GLY A 63 -8.91 0.25 0.11
CA GLY A 63 -7.86 0.87 0.90
C GLY A 63 -8.34 0.99 2.35
N ALA A 64 -7.70 0.25 3.27
CA ALA A 64 -8.11 0.20 4.67
C ALA A 64 -6.96 0.54 5.63
N VAL A 65 -7.31 1.02 6.82
CA VAL A 65 -6.39 1.31 7.93
C VAL A 65 -6.83 0.54 9.17
N LYS A 66 -5.99 0.47 10.22
CA LYS A 66 -6.42 -0.15 11.48
C LYS A 66 -7.58 0.64 12.08
N THR A 67 -8.45 -0.03 12.83
CA THR A 67 -9.67 0.59 13.38
C THR A 67 -9.39 1.83 14.23
N ASP A 68 -8.27 1.86 14.93
CA ASP A 68 -7.77 2.94 15.79
C ASP A 68 -7.00 4.05 15.05
N GLU A 69 -6.74 3.90 13.75
CA GLU A 69 -6.02 4.89 12.94
C GLU A 69 -6.96 5.84 12.19
N SER A 70 -6.51 7.06 11.88
CA SER A 70 -7.26 7.96 11.00
C SER A 70 -7.06 7.60 9.53
N CYS A 71 -8.11 7.73 8.73
CA CYS A 71 -7.98 7.61 7.27
C CYS A 71 -7.06 8.73 6.76
N PRO A 72 -6.05 8.41 5.93
CA PRO A 72 -5.24 9.46 5.31
C PRO A 72 -6.09 10.25 4.31
N SER A 73 -5.62 11.43 3.91
CA SER A 73 -6.31 12.25 2.89
C SER A 73 -6.27 11.62 1.50
N THR A 74 -5.25 10.80 1.24
CA THR A 74 -5.01 10.12 -0.03
C THR A 74 -4.59 8.69 0.25
N ASP A 75 -5.02 7.75 -0.60
CA ASP A 75 -4.54 6.38 -0.56
C ASP A 75 -3.06 6.33 -0.98
N LEU A 76 -2.19 5.87 -0.08
CA LEU A 76 -0.76 5.76 -0.33
C LEU A 76 -0.38 4.44 -0.99
N ASN A 77 -1.33 3.53 -1.25
CA ASN A 77 -1.08 2.31 -2.01
C ASN A 77 -2.24 1.92 -2.94
N PRO A 78 -2.69 2.82 -3.83
CA PRO A 78 -3.86 2.56 -4.66
C PRO A 78 -3.60 1.37 -5.58
N ALA A 79 -4.57 0.47 -5.66
CA ALA A 79 -4.54 -0.66 -6.57
C ALA A 79 -4.42 -0.18 -8.02
N GLY A 80 -3.52 -0.80 -8.79
CA GLY A 80 -3.29 -0.47 -10.21
C GLY A 80 -2.25 0.62 -10.48
N ALA A 81 -1.47 1.05 -9.48
CA ALA A 81 -0.35 1.99 -9.67
C ALA A 81 0.87 1.39 -10.43
N GLU A 82 0.79 0.13 -10.89
CA GLU A 82 1.89 -0.53 -11.59
C GLU A 82 1.79 -0.29 -13.11
N THR A 83 2.70 0.53 -13.62
CA THR A 83 2.86 0.78 -15.04
C THR A 83 3.94 -0.12 -15.64
N GLY A 84 3.58 -0.77 -16.75
CA GLY A 84 4.38 -1.75 -17.50
C GLY A 84 5.87 -1.42 -17.64
N GLY A 85 6.70 -2.07 -16.83
CA GLY A 85 8.16 -2.06 -16.93
C GLY A 85 8.85 -0.79 -16.40
N SER A 86 8.12 0.06 -15.67
CA SER A 86 8.67 1.24 -14.99
C SER A 86 8.65 1.05 -13.46
N LEU A 87 9.68 1.55 -12.79
CA LEU A 87 9.78 1.47 -11.33
C LEU A 87 8.73 2.39 -10.67
N PRO A 88 7.83 1.87 -9.80
CA PRO A 88 6.86 2.71 -9.10
C PRO A 88 7.52 3.73 -8.17
N ASP A 89 6.81 4.80 -7.83
CA ASP A 89 7.22 5.74 -6.78
C ASP A 89 6.84 5.19 -5.40
N PHE A 90 7.86 4.93 -4.59
CA PHE A 90 7.76 4.44 -3.23
C PHE A 90 8.01 5.53 -2.18
N THR A 91 8.25 6.77 -2.60
CA THR A 91 8.48 7.90 -1.69
C THR A 91 7.28 8.06 -0.75
N GLY A 92 7.57 8.17 0.56
CA GLY A 92 6.55 8.23 1.61
C GLY A 92 5.94 6.89 2.01
N LYS A 93 6.14 5.82 1.23
CA LYS A 93 5.74 4.45 1.59
C LYS A 93 6.81 3.76 2.42
N SER A 94 6.49 2.59 2.94
CA SER A 94 7.44 1.77 3.67
C SER A 94 8.27 0.84 2.78
N VAL A 95 9.39 0.34 3.32
CA VAL A 95 10.20 -0.70 2.66
C VAL A 95 9.37 -1.96 2.44
N GLN A 96 8.50 -2.32 3.39
CA GLN A 96 7.61 -3.48 3.25
C GLN A 96 6.60 -3.28 2.11
N ALA A 97 6.06 -2.07 1.96
CA ALA A 97 5.18 -1.76 0.83
C ALA A 97 5.90 -1.89 -0.51
N ALA A 98 7.17 -1.44 -0.60
CA ALA A 98 7.97 -1.65 -1.80
C ALA A 98 8.21 -3.13 -2.10
N ARG A 99 8.58 -3.92 -1.09
CA ARG A 99 8.79 -5.37 -1.22
C ARG A 99 7.54 -6.11 -1.71
N ARG A 100 6.36 -5.65 -1.31
CA ARG A 100 5.07 -6.26 -1.70
C ARG A 100 4.62 -5.89 -3.12
N ALA A 101 5.00 -4.70 -3.59
CA ALA A 101 4.64 -4.22 -4.93
C ALA A 101 5.60 -4.72 -6.00
N LEU A 102 6.82 -5.10 -5.63
CA LEU A 102 7.82 -5.59 -6.57
C LEU A 102 7.81 -7.12 -6.64
N ASP A 103 8.23 -7.66 -7.78
CA ASP A 103 8.41 -9.11 -7.94
C ASP A 103 9.42 -9.66 -6.91
N THR A 104 9.23 -10.91 -6.50
CA THR A 104 10.09 -11.57 -5.50
C THR A 104 11.57 -11.63 -5.88
N SER A 105 11.91 -11.49 -7.16
CA SER A 105 13.29 -11.38 -7.66
C SER A 105 13.93 -10.00 -7.47
N ALA A 106 13.17 -8.98 -7.06
CA ALA A 106 13.67 -7.63 -6.89
C ALA A 106 14.71 -7.55 -5.76
N SER A 107 15.92 -7.15 -6.12
CA SER A 107 16.99 -6.88 -5.16
C SER A 107 16.80 -5.49 -4.55
N ILE A 108 16.44 -5.43 -3.27
CA ILE A 108 16.20 -4.17 -2.54
C ILE A 108 17.18 -4.03 -1.38
N THR A 109 17.88 -2.90 -1.36
CA THR A 109 18.73 -2.42 -0.27
C THR A 109 18.05 -1.23 0.40
N ALA A 110 18.05 -1.17 1.72
CA ALA A 110 17.51 -0.04 2.47
C ALA A 110 18.58 0.52 3.42
N GLU A 111 18.82 1.83 3.34
CA GLU A 111 19.88 2.53 4.08
C GLU A 111 19.27 3.61 4.99
N ASP A 112 19.56 3.56 6.29
CA ASP A 112 19.11 4.57 7.25
C ASP A 112 19.88 5.89 7.06
N VAL A 113 19.20 6.92 6.57
CA VAL A 113 19.79 8.25 6.33
C VAL A 113 19.47 9.26 7.43
N SER A 114 18.95 8.81 8.58
CA SER A 114 18.73 9.66 9.75
C SER A 114 20.03 10.09 10.46
N GLY A 115 21.19 9.60 10.01
CA GLY A 115 22.49 9.81 10.66
C GLY A 115 22.74 8.91 11.88
N ARG A 116 21.83 7.96 12.15
CA ARG A 116 21.91 7.02 13.30
C ARG A 116 22.42 5.63 12.94
N ASP A 117 22.66 5.36 11.65
CA ASP A 117 23.21 4.11 11.11
C ASP A 117 22.56 2.83 11.68
N ARG A 118 21.23 2.82 11.76
CA ARG A 118 20.49 1.69 12.32
C ARG A 118 20.24 0.63 11.26
N ALA A 119 20.27 -0.63 11.68
CA ALA A 119 19.79 -1.72 10.85
C ALA A 119 18.29 -1.57 10.53
N VAL A 120 17.95 -1.70 9.24
CA VAL A 120 16.57 -1.62 8.75
C VAL A 120 15.84 -2.93 9.04
N LEU A 121 15.43 -3.11 10.29
CA LEU A 121 14.62 -4.23 10.76
C LEU A 121 13.16 -3.81 10.93
N MET A 122 12.23 -4.74 10.70
CA MET A 122 10.78 -4.45 10.72
C MET A 122 10.41 -3.38 9.68
N GLU A 123 10.52 -3.75 8.40
CA GLU A 123 10.47 -2.86 7.23
C GLU A 123 9.25 -1.92 7.16
N SER A 124 8.12 -2.28 7.76
CA SER A 124 6.93 -1.41 7.85
C SER A 124 7.13 -0.18 8.74
N HIS A 125 8.11 -0.21 9.65
CA HIS A 125 8.43 0.91 10.54
C HIS A 125 9.43 1.91 9.90
N TRP A 126 9.78 1.71 8.64
CA TRP A 126 10.73 2.53 7.89
C TRP A 126 10.04 3.15 6.69
N LYS A 127 10.14 4.48 6.57
CA LYS A 127 9.60 5.28 5.47
C LYS A 127 10.71 5.60 4.47
N ILE A 128 10.41 5.42 3.19
CA ILE A 128 11.30 5.72 2.07
C ILE A 128 11.27 7.23 1.80
N CYS A 129 12.45 7.84 1.81
CA CYS A 129 12.66 9.25 1.50
C CYS A 129 13.07 9.47 0.04
N SER A 130 13.83 8.53 -0.52
CA SER A 130 14.19 8.54 -1.94
C SER A 130 14.54 7.14 -2.40
N GLN A 131 14.41 6.90 -3.70
CA GLN A 131 14.75 5.65 -4.36
C GLN A 131 15.76 5.86 -5.48
N THR A 132 16.60 4.86 -5.69
CA THR A 132 17.51 4.78 -6.83
C THR A 132 17.41 3.38 -7.42
N PRO A 133 17.06 3.21 -8.70
CA PRO A 133 16.74 4.25 -9.71
C PRO A 133 15.53 5.13 -9.36
N ALA A 134 15.43 6.30 -9.98
CA ALA A 134 14.31 7.21 -9.75
C ALA A 134 12.98 6.59 -10.22
N ALA A 135 11.87 7.04 -9.63
CA ALA A 135 10.54 6.62 -10.05
C ALA A 135 10.32 6.81 -11.56
N ALA A 136 9.45 5.99 -12.15
CA ALA A 136 9.16 5.90 -13.57
C ALA A 136 10.33 5.48 -14.50
N SER A 137 11.55 5.32 -13.96
CA SER A 137 12.68 4.78 -14.72
C SER A 137 12.37 3.37 -15.21
N ARG A 138 12.87 3.02 -16.40
CA ARG A 138 12.81 1.62 -16.87
C ARG A 138 13.43 0.70 -15.82
N TRP A 139 12.69 -0.35 -15.48
CA TRP A 139 13.12 -1.36 -14.53
C TRP A 139 13.08 -2.74 -15.17
N ASN A 140 14.25 -3.35 -15.25
CA ASN A 140 14.49 -4.68 -15.83
C ASN A 140 15.16 -5.62 -14.81
N GLY A 141 14.85 -5.43 -13.52
CA GLY A 141 15.37 -6.26 -12.43
C GLY A 141 16.69 -5.79 -11.82
N GLN A 142 17.16 -4.58 -12.17
CA GLN A 142 18.33 -4.00 -11.51
C GLN A 142 18.07 -3.76 -10.01
N PRO A 143 19.12 -3.82 -9.16
CA PRO A 143 19.00 -3.53 -7.74
C PRO A 143 18.45 -2.12 -7.48
N ILE A 144 17.64 -2.01 -6.44
CA ILE A 144 17.03 -0.76 -5.99
C ILE A 144 17.59 -0.43 -4.60
N THR A 145 18.06 0.79 -4.41
CA THR A 145 18.45 1.32 -3.11
C THR A 145 17.40 2.33 -2.64
N PHE A 146 16.88 2.13 -1.44
CA PHE A 146 16.03 3.06 -0.75
C PHE A 146 16.80 3.76 0.38
N LYS A 147 16.75 5.09 0.38
CA LYS A 147 17.15 5.88 1.55
C LYS A 147 15.94 6.01 2.47
N VAL A 148 16.08 5.62 3.73
CA VAL A 148 14.96 5.46 4.65
C VAL A 148 15.21 6.14 5.99
N VAL A 149 14.11 6.45 6.69
CA VAL A 149 14.09 6.91 8.09
C VAL A 149 12.97 6.18 8.82
N LYS A 150 12.84 6.30 10.15
CA LYS A 150 11.65 5.76 10.83
C LYS A 150 10.40 6.52 10.37
N THR A 151 9.26 5.86 10.35
CA THR A 151 7.99 6.46 9.89
C THR A 151 7.66 7.79 10.57
N ALA A 152 7.95 7.90 11.87
CA ALA A 152 7.77 9.10 12.69
C ALA A 152 8.84 10.19 12.48
N GLU A 153 9.92 9.91 11.75
CA GLU A 153 11.01 10.86 11.47
C GLU A 153 10.77 11.60 10.13
N ASN A 154 11.35 12.79 9.99
CA ASN A 154 11.33 13.56 8.75
C ASN A 154 12.44 13.09 7.80
N CYS A 155 12.14 13.12 6.51
CA CYS A 155 13.15 12.89 5.50
C CYS A 155 14.10 14.10 5.40
N PRO A 156 15.42 13.88 5.29
CA PRO A 156 16.40 14.94 5.10
C PRO A 156 16.32 15.57 3.70
#